data_AF-A0A8F1MCU6-F1
#
_entry.id   AF-A0A8F1MCU6-F1
#
_cell.length_a   1.000
_cell.length_b   1.000
_cell.length_c   1.000
_cell.angle_alpha   90.00
_cell.angle_beta   90.00
_cell.angle_gamma   90.00
#
_symmetry.space_group_name_H-M   'P 1'
#
loop_
_entity.id
_entity.type
_entity.pdbx_description
1 polymer ?
#
loop_
_entity_poly.entity_id
_entity_poly.type
_entity_poly.pdbx_seq_one_letter_code
_entity_poly.pdbx_strand_id
1 'polypeptide(L)'
;MDDIYGQEQAKRAIQIAVAGRHNILLSVSPGSGKTMFAKSLKNLLPALSESEIVEVTKLHSLGEHTIINNPIVDRPFRSPHHTASRASIIGGGSKVQPGEISLAHRGVLFLDELLEYPRTVLESLRQPLEDHEITVSRANGKFNFPANFLLVATMNPCPCGFLGDPEKTCICSQNQILNYQKRLSGPLLDRIDLTVSVSRVPHEKLLNNKMSTKSQQECIFI
;
A
#
# COMPACT_ATOMS: atom_id res chain seq x y z
N MET A 1 16.03 -2.40 5.13
CA MET A 1 15.05 -2.64 6.23
C MET A 1 15.63 -2.28 7.59
N ASP A 2 16.94 -2.05 7.65
CA ASP A 2 17.69 -1.79 8.87
C ASP A 2 17.49 -0.37 9.44
N ASP A 3 16.89 0.55 8.68
CA ASP A 3 16.61 1.92 9.12
C ASP A 3 15.30 2.08 9.92
N ILE A 4 14.48 1.02 10.02
CA ILE A 4 13.23 1.07 10.78
C ILE A 4 13.51 0.54 12.18
N TYR A 5 13.58 1.40 13.19
CA TYR A 5 13.87 0.99 14.56
C TYR A 5 12.57 0.60 15.29
N GLY A 6 12.49 -0.65 15.72
CA GLY A 6 11.28 -1.26 16.28
C GLY A 6 10.27 -1.71 15.22
N GLN A 7 9.13 -2.27 15.66
CA GLN A 7 8.08 -2.84 14.79
C GLN A 7 8.53 -4.04 13.93
N GLU A 8 9.35 -4.92 14.51
CA GLU A 8 9.81 -6.17 13.85
C GLU A 8 8.66 -7.02 13.30
N GLN A 9 7.51 -7.02 13.98
CA GLN A 9 6.31 -7.70 13.50
C GLN A 9 5.80 -7.12 12.18
N ALA A 10 5.79 -5.79 12.03
CA ALA A 10 5.36 -5.12 10.82
C ALA A 10 6.33 -5.36 9.66
N LYS A 11 7.65 -5.26 9.93
CA LYS A 11 8.68 -5.56 8.93
C LYS A 11 8.56 -6.99 8.43
N ARG A 12 8.46 -7.96 9.35
CA ARG A 12 8.35 -9.37 9.02
C ARG A 12 7.06 -9.65 8.24
N ALA A 13 5.95 -9.05 8.63
CA ALA A 13 4.69 -9.17 7.89
C ALA A 13 4.83 -8.63 6.47
N ILE A 14 5.47 -7.48 6.28
CA ILE A 14 5.74 -6.92 4.95
C ILE A 14 6.66 -7.83 4.14
N GLN A 15 7.72 -8.39 4.73
CA GLN A 15 8.60 -9.34 4.04
C GLN A 15 7.84 -10.57 3.57
N ILE A 16 7.02 -11.17 4.45
CA ILE A 16 6.19 -12.32 4.12
C ILE A 16 5.20 -11.95 3.01
N ALA A 17 4.56 -10.78 3.13
CA ALA A 17 3.62 -10.26 2.13
C ALA A 17 4.27 -10.10 0.76
N VAL A 18 5.46 -9.50 0.70
CA VAL A 18 6.18 -9.29 -0.56
C VAL A 18 6.67 -10.62 -1.13
N ALA A 19 7.23 -11.51 -0.31
CA ALA A 19 7.74 -12.80 -0.76
C ALA A 19 6.63 -13.72 -1.29
N GLY A 20 5.46 -13.73 -0.65
CA GLY A 20 4.29 -14.51 -1.05
C GLY A 20 3.34 -13.79 -2.02
N ARG A 21 3.60 -12.52 -2.34
CA ARG A 21 2.69 -11.62 -3.06
C ARG A 21 1.28 -11.57 -2.43
N HIS A 22 1.23 -11.52 -1.10
CA HIS A 22 0.00 -11.43 -0.32
C HIS A 22 -0.40 -9.96 -0.07
N ASN A 23 -1.67 -9.64 -0.30
CA ASN A 23 -2.23 -8.33 0.01
C ASN A 23 -2.21 -8.10 1.52
N ILE A 24 -1.73 -6.93 1.94
CA ILE A 24 -1.54 -6.63 3.37
C ILE A 24 -2.21 -5.32 3.77
N LEU A 25 -2.92 -5.36 4.89
CA LEU A 25 -3.51 -4.22 5.59
C LEU A 25 -2.83 -4.03 6.94
N LEU A 26 -2.25 -2.84 7.13
CA LEU A 26 -1.57 -2.45 8.35
C LEU A 26 -2.48 -1.50 9.14
N SER A 27 -2.93 -1.92 10.33
CA SER A 27 -3.61 -1.02 11.27
C SER A 27 -2.56 -0.31 12.13
N VAL A 28 -2.32 0.97 11.88
CA VAL A 28 -1.15 1.70 12.38
C VAL A 28 -1.57 2.93 13.18
N SER A 29 -1.16 3.02 14.44
CA SER A 29 -1.36 4.21 15.28
C SER A 29 -0.55 5.42 14.77
N PRO A 30 -1.01 6.68 14.98
CA PRO A 30 -0.28 7.87 14.57
C PRO A 30 1.16 7.91 15.09
N GLY A 31 2.10 8.35 14.24
CA GLY A 31 3.52 8.46 14.60
C GLY A 31 4.33 7.15 14.54
N SER A 32 3.73 6.06 14.04
CA SER A 32 4.37 4.73 13.93
C SER A 32 5.18 4.52 12.63
N GLY A 33 5.65 5.58 11.97
CA GLY A 33 6.58 5.45 10.83
C GLY A 33 5.98 5.02 9.48
N LYS A 34 4.69 5.30 9.21
CA LYS A 34 3.98 4.94 7.95
C LYS A 34 4.77 5.24 6.67
N THR A 35 5.40 6.43 6.61
CA THR A 35 6.22 6.86 5.47
C THR A 35 7.47 6.00 5.25
N MET A 36 8.04 5.42 6.31
CA MET A 36 9.20 4.52 6.19
C MET A 36 8.82 3.14 5.63
N PHE A 37 7.60 2.66 5.91
CA PHE A 37 7.09 1.42 5.28
C PHE A 37 6.92 1.59 3.78
N ALA A 38 6.29 2.68 3.34
CA ALA A 38 6.09 2.99 1.93
C ALA A 38 7.42 3.03 1.14
N LYS A 39 8.45 3.66 1.71
CA LYS A 39 9.78 3.76 1.08
C LYS A 39 10.50 2.41 0.99
N SER A 40 10.37 1.57 2.02
CA SER A 40 11.05 0.27 2.05
C SER A 40 10.45 -0.71 1.04
N LEU A 41 9.14 -0.62 0.77
CA LEU A 41 8.44 -1.52 -0.16
C LEU A 41 8.99 -1.50 -1.58
N LYS A 42 9.42 -0.32 -2.07
CA LYS A 42 9.97 -0.18 -3.43
C LYS A 42 11.18 -1.08 -3.69
N ASN A 43 12.00 -1.32 -2.65
CA ASN A 43 13.26 -2.03 -2.78
C ASN A 43 13.17 -3.53 -2.48
N LEU A 44 11.97 -4.05 -2.17
CA LEU A 44 11.78 -5.45 -1.78
C LEU A 44 11.33 -6.35 -2.93
N LEU A 45 10.79 -5.78 -4.00
CA LEU A 45 10.30 -6.56 -5.13
C LEU A 45 11.43 -6.92 -6.09
N PRO A 46 11.39 -8.11 -6.70
CA PRO A 46 12.33 -8.48 -7.75
C PRO A 46 12.15 -7.59 -8.98
N ALA A 47 13.21 -7.46 -9.78
CA ALA A 47 13.16 -6.72 -11.05
C ALA A 47 12.08 -7.27 -12.00
N LEU A 48 11.65 -6.46 -12.97
CA LEU A 48 10.76 -6.88 -14.04
C LEU A 48 11.51 -7.80 -15.01
N SER A 49 10.84 -8.85 -15.47
CA SER A 49 11.29 -9.61 -16.65
C SER A 49 11.07 -8.80 -17.94
N GLU A 50 11.77 -9.16 -19.03
CA GLU A 50 11.63 -8.46 -20.32
C GLU A 50 10.18 -8.36 -20.82
N SER A 51 9.40 -9.45 -20.67
CA SER A 51 7.98 -9.44 -21.03
C SER A 51 7.15 -8.51 -20.16
N GLU A 52 7.45 -8.43 -18.86
CA GLU A 52 6.76 -7.52 -17.95
C GLU A 52 7.14 -6.06 -18.22
N ILE A 53 8.39 -5.78 -18.61
CA ILE A 53 8.85 -4.44 -19.02
C ILE A 53 8.01 -3.94 -20.20
N VAL A 54 7.80 -4.78 -21.23
CA VAL A 54 6.99 -4.42 -22.39
C VAL A 54 5.53 -4.17 -22.00
N GLU A 55 4.96 -5.05 -21.16
CA GLU A 55 3.58 -4.93 -20.66
C GLU A 55 3.36 -3.61 -19.90
N VAL A 56 4.22 -3.31 -18.93
CA VAL A 56 4.17 -2.09 -18.12
C VAL A 56 4.41 -0.84 -18.98
N THR A 57 5.41 -0.86 -19.86
CA THR A 57 5.73 0.30 -20.72
C THR A 57 4.58 0.64 -21.66
N LYS A 58 3.91 -0.38 -22.22
CA LYS A 58 2.72 -0.19 -23.07
C LYS A 58 1.58 0.44 -22.27
N LEU A 59 1.33 -0.05 -21.06
CA LEU A 59 0.25 0.46 -20.21
C LEU A 59 0.47 1.91 -19.80
N HIS A 60 1.69 2.26 -19.39
CA HIS A 60 2.03 3.65 -19.05
C HIS A 60 1.96 4.58 -20.27
N SER A 61 2.35 4.11 -21.46
CA SER A 61 2.23 4.89 -22.70
C SER A 61 0.78 5.26 -23.04
N LEU A 62 -0.22 4.51 -22.53
CA LEU A 62 -1.64 4.82 -22.70
C LEU A 62 -2.18 5.81 -21.65
N GLY A 63 -1.65 5.74 -20.43
CA GLY A 63 -2.10 6.53 -19.29
C GLY A 63 -1.38 7.86 -19.11
N GLU A 64 -0.10 7.91 -19.42
CA GLU A 64 0.74 9.09 -19.22
C GLU A 64 0.76 9.91 -20.51
N HIS A 65 0.52 11.22 -20.38
CA HIS A 65 0.51 12.16 -21.51
C HIS A 65 1.93 12.56 -21.97
N THR A 66 2.95 11.93 -21.40
CA THR A 66 4.37 12.13 -21.71
C THR A 66 4.89 11.02 -22.60
N ILE A 67 5.68 11.39 -23.60
CA ILE A 67 6.36 10.41 -24.45
C ILE A 67 7.36 9.65 -23.59
N ILE A 68 7.15 8.35 -23.47
CA ILE A 68 8.06 7.44 -22.76
C ILE A 68 9.18 7.09 -23.74
N ASN A 69 10.33 7.76 -23.58
CA ASN A 69 11.50 7.55 -24.45
C ASN A 69 12.30 6.28 -24.09
N ASN A 70 12.19 5.81 -22.84
CA ASN A 70 12.92 4.66 -22.31
C ASN A 70 11.96 3.64 -21.69
N PRO A 71 12.23 2.33 -21.81
CA PRO A 71 11.40 1.30 -21.19
C PRO A 71 11.37 1.44 -19.67
N ILE A 72 10.22 1.11 -19.06
CA ILE A 72 10.05 1.08 -17.61
C ILE A 72 10.63 -0.22 -17.08
N VAL A 73 11.81 -0.15 -16.46
CA VAL A 73 12.54 -1.31 -15.92
C VAL A 73 12.26 -1.59 -14.45
N ASP A 74 11.82 -0.57 -13.71
CA ASP A 74 11.49 -0.69 -12.29
C ASP A 74 10.03 -1.09 -12.09
N ARG A 75 9.76 -1.85 -11.02
CA ARG A 75 8.40 -2.21 -10.60
C ARG A 75 7.60 -0.91 -10.32
N PRO A 76 6.43 -0.71 -10.95
CA PRO A 76 5.62 0.47 -10.69
C PRO A 76 5.25 0.59 -9.20
N PHE A 77 5.25 1.81 -8.69
CA PHE A 77 4.79 2.08 -7.33
C PHE A 77 3.81 3.24 -7.39
N ARG A 78 2.53 2.96 -7.14
CA ARG A 78 1.46 3.95 -7.14
C ARG A 78 0.98 4.20 -5.72
N SER A 79 0.84 5.47 -5.37
CA SER A 79 0.39 5.91 -4.05
C SER A 79 -0.57 7.08 -4.23
N PRO A 80 -1.78 6.84 -4.78
CA PRO A 80 -2.76 7.90 -4.93
C PRO A 80 -3.08 8.53 -3.56
N HIS A 81 -3.51 9.79 -3.59
CA HIS A 81 -4.07 10.42 -2.40
C HIS A 81 -5.56 10.08 -2.29
N HIS A 82 -6.11 9.98 -1.07
CA HIS A 82 -7.53 9.63 -0.87
C HIS A 82 -8.51 10.69 -1.43
N THR A 83 -8.04 11.91 -1.69
CA THR A 83 -8.80 12.97 -2.37
C THR A 83 -8.75 12.88 -3.89
N ALA A 84 -7.97 11.94 -4.45
CA ALA A 84 -7.90 11.74 -5.89
C ALA A 84 -9.27 11.35 -6.45
N SER A 85 -9.55 11.81 -7.67
CA SER A 85 -10.84 11.57 -8.30
C SER A 85 -11.07 10.06 -8.54
N ARG A 86 -12.34 9.65 -8.54
CA ARG A 86 -12.68 8.25 -8.89
C ARG A 86 -12.16 7.85 -10.26
N ALA A 87 -12.22 8.77 -11.23
CA ALA A 87 -11.74 8.54 -12.59
C ALA A 87 -10.22 8.36 -12.66
N SER A 88 -9.44 9.08 -11.84
CA SER A 88 -7.99 8.91 -11.79
C SER A 88 -7.59 7.60 -11.12
N ILE A 89 -8.32 7.14 -10.09
CA ILE A 89 -7.98 5.89 -9.40
C ILE A 89 -8.37 4.66 -10.25
N ILE A 90 -9.62 4.62 -10.72
CA ILE A 90 -10.20 3.47 -11.44
C ILE A 90 -9.82 3.49 -12.92
N GLY A 91 -9.67 4.69 -13.50
CA GLY A 91 -9.59 4.88 -14.94
C GLY A 91 -10.91 5.34 -15.56
N GLY A 92 -10.84 5.78 -16.81
CA GLY A 92 -11.94 6.37 -17.57
C GLY A 92 -11.65 7.80 -17.99
N GLY A 93 -12.67 8.66 -18.01
CA GLY A 93 -12.63 10.00 -18.60
C GLY A 93 -13.39 10.07 -19.92
N SER A 94 -13.34 11.22 -20.59
CA SER A 94 -13.89 11.41 -21.94
C SER A 94 -13.15 10.56 -22.97
N LYS A 95 -11.82 10.49 -22.84
CA LYS A 95 -10.96 9.47 -23.44
C LYS A 95 -10.72 8.39 -22.39
N VAL A 96 -10.98 7.13 -22.71
CA VAL A 96 -10.80 6.04 -21.75
C VAL A 96 -9.30 5.80 -21.54
N GLN A 97 -8.84 6.05 -20.32
CA GLN A 97 -7.46 5.87 -19.91
C GLN A 97 -7.36 4.93 -18.70
N PRO A 98 -6.23 4.21 -18.54
CA PRO A 98 -5.97 3.45 -17.33
C PRO A 98 -5.87 4.38 -16.10
N GLY A 99 -6.36 3.93 -14.96
CA GLY A 99 -6.23 4.64 -13.69
C GLY A 99 -5.01 4.19 -12.88
N GLU A 100 -4.82 4.76 -11.70
CA GLU A 100 -3.74 4.42 -10.75
C GLU A 100 -3.70 2.93 -10.40
N ILE A 101 -4.86 2.27 -10.31
CA ILE A 101 -4.96 0.82 -10.07
C ILE A 101 -4.29 0.03 -11.21
N SER A 102 -4.61 0.37 -12.46
CA SER A 102 -3.99 -0.27 -13.63
C SER A 102 -2.51 0.10 -13.73
N LEU A 103 -2.17 1.36 -13.51
CA LEU A 103 -0.79 1.83 -13.57
C LEU A 103 0.11 1.27 -12.44
N ALA A 104 -0.47 0.57 -11.45
CA ALA A 104 0.25 -0.20 -10.45
C ALA A 104 0.57 -1.64 -10.91
N HIS A 105 0.13 -2.04 -12.10
CA HIS A 105 0.31 -3.39 -12.63
C HIS A 105 1.77 -3.84 -12.59
N ARG A 106 1.97 -5.11 -12.21
CA ARG A 106 3.26 -5.76 -11.89
C ARG A 106 4.01 -5.16 -10.72
N GLY A 107 3.48 -4.15 -10.04
CA GLY A 107 4.15 -3.42 -8.98
C GLY A 107 3.36 -3.40 -7.67
N VAL A 108 3.34 -2.25 -7.01
CA VAL A 108 2.67 -2.00 -5.73
C VAL A 108 1.63 -0.90 -5.87
N LEU A 109 0.43 -1.18 -5.36
CA LEU A 109 -0.56 -0.14 -5.05
C LEU A 109 -0.54 0.11 -3.54
N PHE A 110 0.01 1.26 -3.16
CA PHE A 110 0.08 1.71 -1.77
C PHE A 110 -1.08 2.65 -1.46
N LEU A 111 -1.94 2.27 -0.52
CA LEU A 111 -3.08 3.09 -0.10
C LEU A 111 -2.91 3.50 1.37
N ASP A 112 -2.46 4.73 1.60
CA ASP A 112 -2.39 5.28 2.95
C ASP A 112 -3.77 5.71 3.41
N GLU A 113 -4.10 5.39 4.66
CA GLU A 113 -5.40 5.73 5.26
C GLU A 113 -6.57 5.20 4.41
N LEU A 114 -6.54 3.91 4.09
CA LEU A 114 -7.50 3.22 3.22
C LEU A 114 -8.95 3.58 3.53
N LEU A 115 -9.29 3.68 4.81
CA LEU A 115 -10.65 4.00 5.22
C LEU A 115 -11.07 5.40 4.81
N GLU A 116 -10.17 6.37 4.57
CA GLU A 116 -10.51 7.72 4.11
C GLU A 116 -10.97 7.78 2.66
N TYR A 117 -10.69 6.75 1.86
CA TYR A 117 -11.16 6.69 0.49
C TYR A 117 -12.70 6.60 0.43
N PRO A 118 -13.32 7.13 -0.64
CA PRO A 118 -14.74 6.93 -0.87
C PRO A 118 -15.07 5.44 -1.00
N ARG A 119 -16.18 5.00 -0.41
CA ARG A 119 -16.60 3.58 -0.44
C ARG A 119 -16.65 3.01 -1.86
N THR A 120 -17.07 3.83 -2.84
CA THR A 120 -17.11 3.41 -4.25
C THR A 120 -15.73 3.08 -4.84
N VAL A 121 -14.66 3.71 -4.36
CA VAL A 121 -13.28 3.38 -4.74
C VAL A 121 -12.85 2.08 -4.06
N LEU A 122 -13.15 1.92 -2.78
CA LEU A 122 -12.86 0.69 -2.04
C LEU A 122 -13.52 -0.53 -2.68
N GLU A 123 -14.81 -0.45 -2.99
CA GLU A 123 -15.53 -1.55 -3.65
C GLU A 123 -14.97 -1.84 -5.06
N SER A 124 -14.43 -0.84 -5.75
CA SER A 124 -13.81 -1.04 -7.07
C SER A 124 -12.51 -1.82 -7.03
N LEU A 125 -11.86 -1.95 -5.85
CA LEU A 125 -10.65 -2.76 -5.70
C LEU A 125 -10.94 -4.27 -5.76
N ARG A 126 -12.19 -4.69 -5.50
CA ARG A 126 -12.54 -6.11 -5.42
C ARG A 126 -12.21 -6.90 -6.68
N GLN A 127 -12.59 -6.37 -7.84
CA GLN A 127 -12.33 -7.01 -9.14
C GLN A 127 -10.81 -7.14 -9.41
N PRO A 128 -10.00 -6.07 -9.34
CA PRO A 128 -8.56 -6.19 -9.57
C PRO A 128 -7.81 -7.08 -8.58
N LEU A 129 -8.27 -7.18 -7.33
CA LEU A 129 -7.69 -8.10 -6.35
C LEU A 129 -7.99 -9.58 -6.62
N GLU A 130 -9.03 -9.87 -7.41
CA GLU A 130 -9.48 -11.23 -7.72
C GLU A 130 -9.10 -11.66 -9.15
N ASP A 131 -9.46 -10.84 -10.13
CA ASP A 131 -9.29 -11.14 -11.55
C ASP A 131 -7.98 -10.59 -12.12
N HIS A 132 -7.27 -9.75 -11.35
CA HIS A 132 -6.06 -9.05 -11.79
C HIS A 132 -6.24 -8.18 -13.03
N GLU A 133 -7.47 -7.76 -13.30
CA GLU A 133 -7.84 -6.81 -14.34
C GLU A 133 -8.92 -5.85 -13.85
N ILE A 134 -9.06 -4.74 -14.56
CA ILE A 134 -10.15 -3.79 -14.33
C ILE A 134 -10.86 -3.49 -15.64
N THR A 135 -12.18 -3.55 -15.58
CA THR A 135 -13.05 -3.27 -16.72
C THR A 135 -13.64 -1.87 -16.61
N VAL A 136 -13.34 -1.02 -17.58
CA VAL A 136 -13.91 0.33 -17.69
C VAL A 136 -14.92 0.36 -18.84
N SER A 137 -16.20 0.36 -18.48
CA SER A 137 -17.32 0.51 -19.43
C SER A 137 -17.76 1.98 -19.52
N ARG A 138 -17.78 2.54 -20.73
CA ARG A 138 -18.25 3.90 -21.04
C ARG A 138 -19.08 3.90 -22.33
N ALA A 139 -19.72 5.03 -22.63
CA ALA A 139 -20.50 5.20 -23.86
C ALA A 139 -19.71 4.85 -25.14
N ASN A 140 -18.40 5.10 -25.12
CA ASN A 140 -17.50 4.85 -26.25
C ASN A 140 -16.93 3.41 -26.30
N GLY A 141 -17.39 2.51 -25.43
CA GLY A 141 -17.00 1.10 -25.43
C GLY A 141 -16.58 0.55 -24.07
N LYS A 142 -16.17 -0.72 -24.08
CA LYS A 142 -15.67 -1.47 -22.92
C LYS A 142 -14.18 -1.73 -23.10
N PHE A 143 -13.39 -1.34 -22.11
CA PHE A 143 -11.93 -1.49 -22.13
C PHE A 143 -11.49 -2.29 -20.91
N ASN A 144 -10.60 -3.25 -21.10
CA ASN A 144 -9.99 -4.02 -20.02
C ASN A 144 -8.53 -3.58 -19.88
N PHE A 145 -8.12 -3.27 -18.67
CA PHE A 145 -6.75 -2.95 -18.33
C PHE A 145 -6.20 -3.96 -17.32
N PRO A 146 -4.96 -4.45 -17.49
CA PRO A 146 -4.35 -5.33 -16.51
C PRO A 146 -4.10 -4.57 -15.19
N ALA A 147 -4.24 -5.28 -14.08
CA ALA A 147 -4.18 -4.74 -12.72
C ALA A 147 -3.69 -5.78 -11.69
N ASN A 148 -2.77 -6.67 -12.08
CA ASN A 148 -2.01 -7.53 -11.15
C ASN A 148 -0.99 -6.71 -10.32
N PHE A 149 -1.36 -6.22 -9.14
CA PHE A 149 -0.47 -5.49 -8.23
C PHE A 149 -0.46 -6.13 -6.84
N LEU A 150 0.58 -5.85 -6.05
CA LEU A 150 0.59 -6.12 -4.62
C LEU A 150 -0.12 -4.97 -3.89
N LEU A 151 -1.23 -5.25 -3.21
CA LEU A 151 -1.89 -4.24 -2.37
C LEU A 151 -1.15 -4.12 -1.04
N VAL A 152 -0.74 -2.90 -0.72
CA VAL A 152 -0.25 -2.55 0.61
C VAL A 152 -1.04 -1.36 1.13
N ALA A 153 -1.92 -1.60 2.08
CA ALA A 153 -2.80 -0.58 2.63
C ALA A 153 -2.48 -0.30 4.09
N THR A 154 -2.71 0.93 4.52
CA THR A 154 -2.69 1.29 5.94
C THR A 154 -4.07 1.78 6.36
N MET A 155 -4.42 1.62 7.63
CA MET A 155 -5.58 2.28 8.23
C MET A 155 -5.26 2.65 9.67
N ASN A 156 -6.05 3.59 10.22
CA ASN A 156 -6.05 3.80 11.65
C ASN A 156 -6.92 2.74 12.32
N PRO A 157 -6.68 2.35 13.59
CA PRO A 157 -7.51 1.35 14.26
C PRO A 157 -8.92 1.89 14.62
N CYS A 158 -9.07 3.21 14.73
CA CYS A 158 -10.31 3.93 14.99
C CYS A 158 -10.19 5.39 14.48
N PRO A 159 -11.28 6.19 14.50
CA PRO A 159 -11.23 7.58 14.04
C PRO A 159 -10.20 8.47 14.75
N CYS A 160 -9.97 8.26 16.06
CA CYS A 160 -8.94 9.03 16.78
C CYS A 160 -7.53 8.42 16.66
N GLY A 161 -7.39 7.22 16.10
CA GLY A 161 -6.12 6.53 15.89
C GLY A 161 -5.47 5.86 17.11
N PHE A 162 -6.04 6.01 18.32
CA PHE A 162 -5.43 5.53 19.58
C PHE A 162 -6.11 4.29 20.18
N LEU A 163 -6.92 3.56 19.41
CA LEU A 163 -7.52 2.31 19.88
C LEU A 163 -6.42 1.25 20.12
N GLY A 164 -6.29 0.80 21.36
CA GLY A 164 -5.25 -0.15 21.77
C GLY A 164 -3.85 0.45 21.93
N ASP A 165 -3.74 1.78 21.96
CA ASP A 165 -2.47 2.46 22.21
C ASP A 165 -2.09 2.41 23.70
N PRO A 166 -0.83 2.06 24.05
CA PRO A 166 -0.41 1.93 25.44
C PRO A 166 -0.16 3.27 26.14
N GLU A 167 0.08 4.36 25.40
CA GLU A 167 0.40 5.68 25.95
C GLU A 167 -0.80 6.63 25.94
N LYS A 168 -1.67 6.53 24.91
CA LYS A 168 -2.83 7.42 24.73
C LYS A 168 -4.14 6.66 24.77
N THR A 169 -5.05 7.10 25.63
CA THR A 169 -6.40 6.52 25.70
C THR A 169 -7.24 6.92 24.48
N CYS A 170 -7.92 5.94 23.91
CA CYS A 170 -8.92 6.18 22.87
C CYS A 170 -10.14 6.92 23.43
N ILE A 171 -10.60 7.94 22.71
CA ILE A 171 -11.79 8.74 23.07
C ILE A 171 -13.05 8.33 22.29
N CYS A 172 -12.93 7.38 21.36
CA CYS A 172 -14.04 6.95 20.52
C CYS A 172 -14.99 6.03 21.29
N SER A 173 -16.29 6.22 21.09
CA SER A 173 -17.29 5.25 21.55
C SER A 173 -17.23 3.96 20.74
N GLN A 174 -17.74 2.87 21.30
CA GLN A 174 -17.79 1.58 20.62
C GLN A 174 -18.57 1.66 19.29
N ASN A 175 -19.66 2.45 19.25
CA ASN A 175 -20.41 2.70 18.01
C ASN A 175 -19.59 3.44 16.94
N GLN A 176 -18.77 4.42 17.34
CA GLN A 176 -17.89 5.12 16.40
C GLN A 176 -16.83 4.20 15.82
N ILE A 177 -16.24 3.32 16.65
CA ILE A 177 -15.25 2.33 16.22
C ILE A 177 -15.87 1.35 15.21
N LEU A 178 -17.02 0.76 15.55
CA LEU A 178 -17.72 -0.18 14.68
C LEU A 178 -18.12 0.46 13.34
N ASN A 179 -18.66 1.68 13.37
CA ASN A 179 -19.04 2.38 12.15
C ASN A 179 -17.84 2.72 11.26
N TYR A 180 -16.70 3.08 11.86
CA TYR A 180 -15.46 3.33 11.15
C TYR A 180 -14.93 2.07 10.45
N GLN A 181 -14.87 0.95 11.18
CA GLN A 181 -14.41 -0.34 10.64
C GLN A 181 -15.35 -0.88 9.55
N LYS A 182 -16.67 -0.67 9.68
CA LYS A 182 -17.68 -1.06 8.69
C LYS A 182 -17.59 -0.30 7.35
N ARG A 183 -16.76 0.75 7.24
CA ARG A 183 -16.48 1.39 5.94
C ARG A 183 -15.78 0.43 4.99
N LEU A 184 -15.01 -0.53 5.51
CA LEU A 184 -14.45 -1.63 4.76
C LEU A 184 -15.47 -2.77 4.72
N SER A 185 -15.83 -3.21 3.52
CA SER A 185 -16.79 -4.30 3.38
C SER A 185 -16.11 -5.65 3.67
N GLY A 186 -16.86 -6.58 4.25
CA GLY A 186 -16.41 -7.97 4.44
C GLY A 186 -15.83 -8.59 3.16
N PRO A 187 -16.54 -8.51 2.01
CA PRO A 187 -16.01 -9.00 0.75
C PRO A 187 -14.65 -8.41 0.35
N LEU A 188 -14.38 -7.13 0.63
CA LEU A 188 -13.07 -6.55 0.35
C LEU A 188 -12.00 -7.06 1.33
N LEU A 189 -12.35 -7.14 2.62
CA LEU A 189 -11.47 -7.70 3.65
C LEU A 189 -11.07 -9.15 3.37
N ASP A 190 -11.99 -9.96 2.86
CA ASP A 190 -11.73 -11.37 2.52
C ASP A 190 -10.68 -11.53 1.39
N ARG A 191 -10.41 -10.46 0.62
CA ARG A 191 -9.38 -10.42 -0.43
C ARG A 191 -8.05 -9.85 0.06
N ILE A 192 -7.95 -9.50 1.34
CA ILE A 192 -6.72 -9.04 1.99
C ILE A 192 -6.19 -10.20 2.85
N ASP A 193 -5.11 -10.81 2.40
CA ASP A 193 -4.54 -12.02 3.00
C ASP A 193 -4.04 -11.79 4.43
N LEU A 194 -3.42 -10.64 4.69
CA LEU A 194 -2.75 -10.34 5.95
C LEU A 194 -3.28 -9.04 6.55
N THR A 195 -3.78 -9.10 7.78
CA THR A 195 -4.11 -7.92 8.58
C THR A 195 -3.21 -7.88 9.81
N VAL A 196 -2.42 -6.82 9.96
CA VAL A 196 -1.46 -6.70 11.05
C VAL A 196 -1.65 -5.38 11.78
N SER A 197 -1.82 -5.47 13.10
CA SER A 197 -1.85 -4.30 13.98
C SER A 197 -0.44 -3.91 14.38
N VAL A 198 -0.09 -2.65 14.16
CA VAL A 198 1.24 -2.09 14.47
C VAL A 198 1.07 -1.02 15.54
N SER A 199 1.49 -1.36 16.75
CA SER A 199 1.53 -0.43 17.87
C SER A 199 2.74 0.50 17.76
N ARG A 200 2.62 1.67 18.40
CA ARG A 200 3.72 2.63 18.52
C ARG A 200 4.90 2.01 19.29
N VAL A 201 6.12 2.32 18.86
CA VAL A 201 7.32 1.99 19.64
C VAL A 201 7.53 3.09 20.68
N PRO A 202 7.65 2.77 21.98
CA PRO A 202 7.96 3.77 23.00
C PRO A 202 9.26 4.52 22.68
N HIS A 203 9.27 5.84 22.86
CA HIS A 203 10.40 6.72 22.53
C HIS A 203 11.73 6.29 23.21
N GLU A 204 11.65 5.71 24.40
CA GLU A 204 12.84 5.23 25.14
C GLU A 204 13.61 4.14 24.40
N LYS A 205 12.91 3.26 23.66
CA LYS A 205 13.56 2.21 22.84
C LYS A 205 14.23 2.76 21.58
N LEU A 206 13.77 3.92 21.09
CA LEU A 206 14.40 4.60 19.94
C LEU A 206 15.70 5.32 20.35
N LEU A 207 15.79 5.77 21.60
CA LEU A 207 16.96 6.51 22.12
C LEU A 207 18.06 5.58 22.65
N ASN A 208 17.73 4.49 23.34
CA ASN A 208 18.73 3.60 23.96
C ASN A 208 19.60 2.84 22.95
N ASN A 209 19.17 2.68 21.69
CA ASN A 209 19.90 1.89 20.70
C ASN A 209 20.80 2.70 19.74
N LYS A 210 20.85 4.04 19.85
CA LYS A 210 21.88 4.84 19.16
C LYS A 210 23.29 4.61 19.73
N MET A 211 23.40 4.02 20.93
CA MET A 211 24.70 3.69 21.54
C MET A 211 25.22 2.29 21.18
N SER A 212 24.38 1.36 20.73
CA SER A 212 24.77 -0.04 20.47
C SER A 212 25.26 -0.29 19.04
N THR A 213 24.99 0.60 18.08
CA THR A 213 25.54 0.49 16.71
C THR A 213 26.95 1.06 16.56
N LYS A 214 27.50 1.74 17.57
CA LYS A 214 28.90 2.23 17.55
C LYS A 214 29.91 1.27 18.18
N SER A 215 29.49 0.21 18.86
CA SER A 215 30.38 -0.65 19.65
C SER A 215 30.71 -2.01 19.03
N GLN A 216 30.29 -2.28 17.78
CA GLN A 216 30.59 -3.57 17.10
C GLN A 216 31.58 -3.46 15.94
N GLN A 217 32.25 -2.32 15.77
CA GLN A 217 33.27 -2.16 14.71
C GLN A 217 34.72 -2.12 15.21
N GLU A 218 34.96 -2.27 16.51
CA GLU A 218 36.29 -2.47 17.08
C GLU A 218 36.23 -3.62 18.08
N CYS A 219 36.54 -4.84 17.65
CA CYS A 219 37.35 -5.81 18.39
C CYS A 219 37.36 -7.18 17.70
N ILE A 220 38.57 -7.78 17.65
CA ILE A 220 38.93 -9.15 17.29
C ILE A 220 38.98 -9.37 15.76
N PHE A 221 40.14 -9.48 15.11
CA PHE A 221 41.21 -10.45 15.40
C PHE A 221 42.62 -9.86 15.27
N ILE A 222 43.41 -10.11 16.32
CA ILE A 222 44.84 -10.46 16.27
C ILE A 222 44.94 -11.85 15.64
#